data_AF-A0A5C3QIJ3-F1
#
_entry.id   AF-A0A5C3QIJ3-F1
#
_cell.length_a   1.000
_cell.length_b   1.000
_cell.length_c   1.000
_cell.angle_alpha   90.00
_cell.angle_beta   90.00
_cell.angle_gamma   90.00
#
_symmetry.space_group_name_H-M   'P 1'
#
loop_
_entity.id
_entity.type
_entity.pdbx_description
1 polymer ?
#
loop_
_entity_poly.entity_id
_entity_poly.type
_entity_poly.pdbx_seq_one_letter_code
_entity_poly.pdbx_strand_id
1 'polypeptide(L)'
;MSKYAPHKSSSSQPRATSSTVCQKCLKTGHFIYQCKFERPYVSRPSRTELLESPAALAKLKAAGTPSVEVPDEFKNKSGVANKILADKEREREREKERTSRKRRADDEEPPTKKQRR
;
A
#
# COMPACT_ATOMS: atom_id res chain seq x y z
N MET A 1 -25.69 -7.09 40.57
CA MET A 1 -24.89 -5.85 40.64
C MET A 1 -23.44 -6.22 40.97
N SER A 2 -22.44 -5.87 40.16
CA SER A 2 -21.05 -6.34 40.36
C SER A 2 -20.29 -5.47 41.39
N LYS A 3 -19.54 -6.14 42.28
CA LYS A 3 -18.84 -5.57 43.45
C LYS A 3 -17.46 -4.95 43.12
N TYR A 4 -17.04 -4.93 41.86
CA TYR A 4 -15.64 -4.65 41.48
C TYR A 4 -15.44 -3.36 40.67
N ALA A 5 -16.48 -2.55 40.44
CA ALA A 5 -16.32 -1.23 39.82
C ALA A 5 -16.15 -0.15 40.91
N PRO A 6 -15.04 0.61 40.94
CA PRO A 6 -14.88 1.72 41.89
C PRO A 6 -15.91 2.80 41.57
N HIS A 7 -16.95 2.86 42.38
CA HIS A 7 -17.94 3.93 42.41
C HIS A 7 -17.31 5.12 43.13
N LYS A 8 -16.43 5.82 42.41
CA LYS A 8 -15.99 7.14 42.83
C LYS A 8 -17.24 7.99 42.93
N SER A 9 -17.50 8.61 44.09
CA SER A 9 -18.63 9.53 44.25
C SER A 9 -18.44 10.67 43.26
N SER A 10 -19.04 10.55 42.08
CA SER A 10 -19.06 11.62 41.12
C SER A 10 -19.80 12.76 41.79
N SER A 11 -19.11 13.89 41.96
CA SER A 11 -19.78 15.14 42.33
C SER A 11 -20.98 15.26 41.39
N SER A 12 -22.18 15.27 41.96
CA SER A 12 -23.45 15.19 41.21
C SER A 12 -23.64 16.36 40.24
N GLN A 13 -22.75 17.35 40.29
CA GLN A 13 -22.65 18.46 39.35
C GLN A 13 -21.18 18.70 38.96
N PRO A 14 -20.66 18.01 37.93
CA PRO A 14 -19.36 18.37 37.38
C PRO A 14 -19.42 19.83 36.90
N ARG A 15 -18.50 20.67 37.37
CA ARG A 15 -18.30 22.02 36.81
C ARG A 15 -17.44 21.91 35.57
N ALA A 16 -17.77 22.69 34.53
CA ALA A 16 -16.99 22.67 33.29
C ALA A 16 -15.60 23.21 33.57
N THR A 17 -14.58 22.46 33.15
CA THR A 17 -13.20 22.93 33.17
C THR A 17 -12.95 23.85 31.98
N SER A 18 -11.90 24.67 32.04
CA SER A 18 -11.46 25.47 30.88
C SER A 18 -11.11 24.61 29.67
N SER A 19 -10.79 23.33 29.87
CA SER A 19 -10.56 22.33 28.81
C SER A 19 -11.82 21.64 28.28
N THR A 20 -12.98 21.82 28.90
CA THR A 20 -14.22 21.15 28.47
C THR A 20 -14.72 21.77 27.16
N VAL A 21 -14.74 21.00 26.08
CA VAL A 21 -15.22 21.42 24.75
C VAL A 21 -16.71 21.11 24.59
N CYS A 22 -17.50 22.10 24.19
CA CYS A 22 -18.91 21.94 23.89
C CYS A 22 -19.14 21.36 22.49
N GLN A 23 -19.85 20.23 22.37
CA GLN A 23 -20.15 19.60 21.07
C GLN A 23 -21.12 20.42 20.19
N LYS A 24 -21.89 21.35 20.78
CA LYS A 24 -22.84 22.19 20.03
C LYS A 24 -22.15 23.36 19.34
N CYS A 25 -21.32 24.12 20.07
CA CYS A 25 -20.69 25.33 19.53
C CYS A 25 -19.18 25.23 19.29
N LEU A 26 -18.56 24.09 19.62
CA LEU A 26 -17.13 23.80 19.50
C LEU A 26 -16.21 24.73 20.32
N LYS A 27 -16.77 25.58 21.20
CA LYS A 27 -16.00 26.42 22.14
C LYS A 27 -15.72 25.67 23.44
N THR A 28 -14.71 26.13 24.17
CA THR A 28 -14.35 25.62 25.50
C THR A 28 -15.10 26.31 26.63
N GLY A 29 -15.07 25.72 27.83
CA GLY A 29 -15.50 26.36 29.09
C GLY A 29 -16.94 26.09 29.52
N HIS A 30 -17.70 25.26 28.80
CA HIS A 30 -19.08 24.90 29.19
C HIS A 30 -19.51 23.54 28.63
N PHE A 31 -20.52 22.94 29.27
CA PHE A 31 -21.16 21.74 28.77
C PHE A 31 -22.25 22.05 27.74
N ILE A 32 -22.64 21.04 26.96
CA ILE A 32 -23.63 21.17 25.88
C ILE A 32 -24.98 21.73 26.35
N TYR A 33 -25.41 21.39 27.56
CA TYR A 33 -26.69 21.82 28.14
C TYR A 33 -26.69 23.28 28.63
N GLN A 34 -25.51 23.89 28.81
CA GLN A 34 -25.37 25.31 29.18
C GLN A 34 -25.08 26.19 27.94
N CYS A 35 -24.99 25.60 26.74
CA CYS A 35 -24.55 26.28 25.53
C CYS A 35 -25.60 27.25 25.00
N LYS A 36 -25.33 28.55 25.15
CA LYS A 36 -26.11 29.66 24.60
C LYS A 36 -25.76 30.02 23.16
N PHE A 37 -24.61 29.55 22.66
CA PHE A 37 -24.17 29.82 21.30
C PHE A 37 -24.88 28.91 20.29
N GLU A 38 -25.11 29.44 19.10
CA GLU A 38 -25.61 28.69 17.95
C GLU A 38 -24.52 27.74 17.41
N ARG A 39 -24.95 26.72 16.66
CA ARG A 39 -24.03 25.76 16.03
C ARG A 39 -23.31 26.48 14.87
N PRO A 40 -21.98 26.66 14.91
CA PRO A 40 -21.26 27.21 13.78
C PRO A 40 -21.42 26.27 12.60
N TYR A 41 -21.83 26.80 11.44
CA TYR A 41 -21.77 26.04 10.21
C TYR A 41 -20.32 25.98 9.76
N VAL A 42 -19.68 24.83 9.95
CA VAL A 42 -18.34 24.56 9.42
C VAL A 42 -18.52 23.68 8.20
N SER A 43 -18.24 24.22 7.01
CA SER A 43 -18.23 23.42 5.79
C SER A 43 -17.17 22.33 5.95
N ARG A 44 -17.57 21.09 5.69
CA ARG A 44 -16.62 19.98 5.65
C ARG A 44 -15.93 20.08 4.30
N PRO A 45 -14.58 20.17 4.25
CA PRO A 45 -13.89 20.18 2.98
C PRO A 45 -14.21 18.91 2.20
N SER A 46 -14.37 19.04 0.90
CA SER A 46 -14.56 17.87 0.03
C SER A 46 -13.31 16.98 0.07
N ARG A 47 -13.47 15.70 -0.31
CA ARG A 47 -12.33 14.76 -0.31
C ARG A 47 -11.19 15.25 -1.23
N THR A 48 -11.52 15.90 -2.34
CA THR A 48 -10.55 16.48 -3.28
C THR A 48 -9.84 17.69 -2.66
N GLU A 49 -10.60 18.62 -2.07
CA GLU A 49 -10.03 19.78 -1.35
C GLU A 49 -9.08 19.37 -0.23
N LEU A 50 -9.37 18.27 0.47
CA LEU A 50 -8.51 17.77 1.55
C LEU A 50 -7.15 17.31 1.02
N LEU A 51 -7.13 16.61 -0.12
CA LEU A 51 -5.90 16.10 -0.74
C LEU A 51 -5.07 17.22 -1.37
N GLU A 52 -5.71 18.29 -1.85
CA GLU A 52 -5.06 19.47 -2.41
C GLU A 52 -4.46 20.39 -1.34
N SER A 53 -4.86 20.24 -0.07
CA SER A 53 -4.39 21.10 1.00
C SER A 53 -2.86 21.03 1.18
N PRO A 54 -2.17 22.17 1.29
CA PRO A 54 -0.71 22.20 1.40
C PRO A 54 -0.22 21.49 2.67
N ALA A 55 -1.02 21.46 3.73
CA ALA A 55 -0.71 20.73 4.96
C ALA A 55 -0.77 19.21 4.77
N ALA A 56 -1.72 18.68 3.98
CA ALA A 56 -1.76 17.26 3.65
C ALA A 56 -0.57 16.90 2.75
N LEU A 57 -0.28 17.72 1.73
CA LEU A 57 0.88 17.52 0.86
C LEU A 57 2.20 17.60 1.63
N ALA A 58 2.34 18.53 2.57
CA ALA A 58 3.52 18.64 3.42
C ALA A 58 3.68 17.42 4.32
N LYS A 59 2.60 16.87 4.90
CA LYS A 59 2.65 15.62 5.66
C LYS A 59 3.03 14.42 4.79
N LEU A 60 2.50 14.33 3.57
CA LEU A 60 2.84 13.28 2.62
C LEU A 60 4.29 13.39 2.13
N LYS A 61 4.81 14.61 1.94
CA LYS A 61 6.21 14.88 1.54
C LYS A 61 7.19 14.75 2.70
N ALA A 62 6.79 15.09 3.93
CA ALA A 62 7.59 14.88 5.14
C ALA A 62 7.64 13.40 5.53
N ALA A 63 6.55 12.66 5.29
CA ALA A 63 6.55 11.20 5.23
C ALA A 63 7.16 10.66 3.91
N GLY A 64 7.74 11.55 3.09
CA GLY A 64 8.10 11.35 1.69
C GLY A 64 9.50 10.80 1.45
N THR A 65 10.05 10.02 2.38
CA THR A 65 10.76 8.83 1.91
C THR A 65 9.67 7.80 1.58
N PRO A 66 9.38 7.50 0.30
CA PRO A 66 8.59 6.31 0.02
C PRO A 66 9.27 5.15 0.76
N SER A 67 8.59 4.56 1.75
CA SER A 67 9.13 3.45 2.54
C SER A 67 9.54 2.26 1.68
N VAL A 68 9.09 2.25 0.42
CA VAL A 68 9.52 1.31 -0.60
C VAL A 68 10.46 2.06 -1.53
N GLU A 69 11.76 1.83 -1.37
CA GLU A 69 12.71 2.06 -2.45
C GLU A 69 12.15 1.36 -3.69
N VAL A 70 11.70 2.15 -4.67
CA VAL A 70 11.17 1.62 -5.92
C VAL A 70 12.26 0.73 -6.52
N PRO A 71 12.06 -0.60 -6.59
CA PRO A 71 13.08 -1.49 -7.11
C PRO A 71 13.46 -1.04 -8.52
N ASP A 72 14.73 -1.21 -8.89
CA ASP A 72 15.26 -0.74 -10.19
C ASP A 72 14.49 -1.33 -11.40
N GLU A 73 13.72 -2.38 -11.17
CA GLU A 73 12.75 -3.00 -12.07
C GLU A 73 11.64 -2.04 -12.51
N PHE A 74 11.21 -1.10 -11.67
CA PHE A 74 10.14 -0.14 -11.94
C PHE A 74 10.64 1.22 -12.45
N LYS A 75 11.95 1.50 -12.33
CA LYS A 75 12.56 2.72 -12.89
C LYS A 75 12.73 2.64 -14.41
N ASN A 76 12.82 1.43 -14.94
CA ASN A 76 12.93 1.20 -16.38
C ASN A 76 11.54 1.18 -17.02
N LYS A 77 11.30 2.08 -17.98
CA LYS A 77 10.02 2.21 -18.71
C LYS A 77 9.67 0.96 -19.53
N SER A 78 10.67 0.13 -19.85
CA SER A 78 10.47 -1.19 -20.44
C SER A 78 10.08 -2.16 -19.33
N GLY A 79 8.80 -2.49 -19.25
CA GLY A 79 8.29 -3.45 -18.26
C GLY A 79 8.96 -4.83 -18.34
N VAL A 80 8.73 -5.63 -17.31
CA VAL A 80 9.27 -7.00 -17.15
C VAL A 80 8.91 -7.90 -18.34
N ALA A 81 7.82 -7.62 -19.05
CA ALA A 81 7.34 -8.38 -20.21
C ALA A 81 8.39 -8.56 -21.32
N ASN A 82 9.15 -7.50 -21.65
CA ASN A 82 10.15 -7.59 -22.73
C ASN A 82 11.34 -8.49 -22.36
N LYS A 83 11.72 -8.52 -21.07
CA LYS A 83 12.77 -9.41 -20.56
C LYS A 83 12.33 -10.87 -20.66
N ILE A 84 11.09 -11.16 -20.24
CA ILE A 84 10.51 -12.51 -20.30
C ILE A 84 10.43 -13.01 -21.75
N LEU A 85 10.03 -12.15 -22.69
CA LEU A 85 9.95 -12.52 -24.11
C LEU A 85 11.34 -12.81 -24.70
N ALA A 86 12.33 -11.97 -24.40
CA ALA A 86 13.71 -12.15 -24.85
C ALA A 86 14.33 -13.45 -24.29
N ASP A 87 14.08 -13.75 -23.00
CA ASP A 87 14.59 -14.97 -22.37
C ASP A 87 13.98 -16.23 -22.99
N LYS A 88 12.66 -16.22 -23.27
CA LYS A 88 11.95 -17.33 -23.94
C LYS A 88 12.36 -17.52 -25.40
N GLU A 89 12.74 -16.46 -26.09
CA GLU A 89 13.24 -16.55 -27.46
C GLU A 89 14.65 -17.16 -27.48
N ARG A 90 15.52 -16.70 -26.57
CA ARG A 90 16.87 -17.27 -26.39
C ARG A 90 16.84 -18.74 -26.00
N GLU A 91 15.87 -19.16 -25.18
CA GLU A 91 15.66 -20.58 -24.85
C GLU A 91 15.28 -21.41 -26.08
N ARG A 92 14.35 -20.90 -26.91
CA ARG A 92 13.96 -21.55 -28.17
C ARG A 92 15.12 -21.68 -29.16
N GLU A 93 15.99 -20.67 -29.26
CA GLU A 93 17.19 -20.76 -30.10
C GLU A 93 18.17 -21.83 -29.59
N ARG A 94 18.41 -21.89 -28.28
CA ARG A 94 19.26 -22.92 -27.67
C ARG A 94 18.73 -24.33 -27.89
N GLU A 95 17.41 -24.52 -27.85
CA GLU A 95 16.78 -25.82 -28.14
C GLU A 95 16.93 -26.22 -29.61
N LYS A 96 16.74 -25.28 -30.54
CA LYS A 96 16.99 -25.50 -31.98
C LYS A 96 18.45 -25.86 -32.26
N GLU A 97 19.39 -25.21 -31.58
CA GLU A 97 20.80 -25.52 -31.71
C GLU A 97 21.12 -26.93 -31.15
N ARG A 98 20.55 -27.29 -30.01
CA ARG A 98 20.72 -28.64 -29.43
C ARG A 98 20.16 -29.74 -30.32
N THR A 99 18.97 -29.53 -30.87
CA THR A 99 18.30 -30.51 -31.76
C THR A 99 19.02 -30.65 -33.09
N SER A 100 19.51 -29.55 -33.67
CA SER A 100 20.32 -29.60 -34.89
C SER A 100 21.68 -30.27 -34.68
N ARG A 101 22.36 -30.01 -33.55
CA ARG A 101 23.59 -30.72 -33.16
C ARG A 101 23.35 -32.22 -32.97
N LYS A 102 22.25 -32.61 -32.33
CA LYS A 102 21.88 -34.02 -32.15
C LYS A 102 21.65 -34.73 -33.48
N ARG A 103 20.85 -34.15 -34.37
CA ARG A 103 20.58 -34.72 -35.70
C ARG A 103 21.85 -34.91 -36.54
N ARG A 104 22.83 -34.01 -36.42
CA ARG A 104 24.14 -34.16 -37.08
C ARG A 104 24.98 -35.29 -36.49
N ALA A 105 24.88 -35.54 -35.19
CA ALA A 105 25.58 -36.65 -34.54
C ALA A 105 24.97 -38.03 -34.90
N ASP A 106 23.65 -38.11 -35.07
CA ASP A 106 22.97 -39.34 -35.50
C ASP A 106 23.30 -39.71 -36.98
N ASP A 107 23.63 -38.73 -37.84
CA ASP A 107 24.00 -38.96 -39.25
C ASP A 107 25.47 -39.43 -39.42
N GLU A 108 26.34 -39.09 -38.45
CA GLU A 108 27.76 -39.46 -38.41
C GLU A 108 28.02 -40.78 -37.67
N GLU A 109 26.99 -41.46 -37.14
CA GLU A 109 27.16 -42.74 -36.44
C GLU A 109 27.23 -43.91 -37.45
N PRO A 110 28.37 -44.62 -37.58
CA PRO A 110 28.50 -45.70 -38.56
C PRO A 110 27.63 -46.91 -38.18
N PRO A 111 26.99 -47.60 -39.15
CA PRO A 111 26.04 -48.67 -38.85
C PRO A 111 26.74 -49.83 -38.13
N THR A 112 26.32 -50.10 -36.89
CA THR A 112 26.83 -51.23 -36.11
C THR A 112 26.37 -52.54 -36.74
N LYS A 113 27.34 -53.38 -37.13
CA LYS A 113 27.16 -54.64 -37.82
C LYS A 113 26.43 -55.63 -36.90
N LYS A 114 25.10 -55.79 -37.05
CA LYS A 114 24.35 -56.86 -36.38
C LYS A 114 24.87 -58.22 -36.86
N GLN A 115 25.60 -58.93 -35.99
CA GLN A 115 25.95 -60.33 -36.20
C GLN A 115 24.67 -61.16 -36.25
N ARG A 116 24.37 -61.73 -37.43
CA ARG A 116 23.29 -62.70 -37.60
C ARG A 116 23.77 -64.03 -37.02
N ARG A 117 23.04 -64.54 -36.02
CA ARG A 117 23.17 -65.90 -35.49
C ARG A 117 22.49 -66.89 -36.42
#